data_AF-A0A953DYT8-F1
#
_entry.id   AF-A0A953DYT8-F1
#
_cell.length_a   1.000
_cell.length_b   1.000
_cell.length_c   1.000
_cell.angle_alpha   90.00
_cell.angle_beta   90.00
_cell.angle_gamma   90.00
#
_symmetry.space_group_name_H-M   'P 1'
#
loop_
_entity.id
_entity.type
_entity.pdbx_description
1 polymer ?
#
loop_
_entity_poly.entity_id
_entity_poly.type
_entity_poly.pdbx_seq_one_letter_code
_entity_poly.pdbx_strand_id
1 'polypeptide(L)'
;AERGNIALTGEIDLPADGEFEIAVAFGRSYQSAATKLFQSLAEPFEVKREAYIRQWQRAVVNPSFDFSSDTCDGGGIYRLSRCVLLAHEDKVFQGAIVASMSIPWGETKGDQDLGGYHLVWTRDLVHSAKALLATGQIGTPLRALIWLTAIQRPDGSFPQNSWIDGTAYWSGLQLDQVACPILLAWRLHKFAVTTCPGTQDALGLFSPRAMIARGATRLILHGPVTSQDRWEENAGYSPSTLAVAIAALVCAAEWASELNLTDAADFIFAYADWLAAHVEEWTVTTQGELVEGIRRHYIRINPTNPEEPDPHADPNNTMIQIANGGGLHPARNVVG
;
A
#
# COMPACT_ATOMS: atom_id res chain seq x y z
N ALA A 1 12.48 13.43 36.22
CA ALA A 1 13.46 12.62 35.49
C ALA A 1 13.97 13.45 34.31
N GLU A 2 15.26 13.76 34.25
CA GLU A 2 15.83 14.27 33.00
C GLU A 2 15.95 13.07 32.04
N ARG A 3 15.28 13.15 30.89
CA ARG A 3 15.34 12.12 29.81
C ARG A 3 14.89 10.72 30.25
N GLY A 4 13.84 10.61 31.05
CA GLY A 4 13.24 9.32 31.44
C GLY A 4 11.72 9.34 31.25
N ASN A 5 11.09 8.21 31.53
CA ASN A 5 9.63 8.08 31.46
C ASN A 5 8.99 8.94 32.54
N ILE A 6 8.15 9.89 32.11
CA ILE A 6 7.43 10.82 32.99
C ILE A 6 5.93 10.70 32.74
N ALA A 7 5.14 10.99 33.77
CA ALA A 7 3.70 11.18 33.66
C ALA A 7 3.36 12.61 34.09
N LEU A 8 2.43 13.24 33.37
CA LEU A 8 1.89 14.55 33.72
C LEU A 8 0.53 14.35 34.38
N THR A 9 0.28 15.07 35.48
CA THR A 9 -0.99 15.05 36.21
C THR A 9 -1.43 16.48 36.48
N GLY A 10 -2.74 16.73 36.44
CA GLY A 10 -3.37 18.00 36.79
C GLY A 10 -4.77 17.74 37.33
N GLU A 11 -5.07 18.29 38.50
CA GLU A 11 -6.41 18.28 39.07
C GLU A 11 -7.27 19.34 38.38
N ILE A 12 -8.51 19.00 38.07
CA ILE A 12 -9.46 19.90 37.40
C ILE A 12 -10.40 20.45 38.45
N ASP A 13 -10.39 21.77 38.63
CA ASP A 13 -11.42 22.46 39.40
C ASP A 13 -12.70 22.52 38.56
N LEU A 14 -13.65 21.64 38.86
CA LEU A 14 -14.85 21.44 38.05
C LEU A 14 -15.81 22.63 38.17
N PRO A 15 -16.16 23.30 37.05
CA PRO A 15 -17.15 24.36 37.06
C PRO A 15 -18.56 23.81 37.33
N ALA A 16 -19.49 24.70 37.69
CA ALA A 16 -20.84 24.33 38.11
C ALA A 16 -21.68 23.68 36.99
N ASP A 17 -21.38 23.97 35.73
CA ASP A 17 -21.97 23.35 34.53
C ASP A 17 -21.29 22.03 34.15
N GLY A 18 -20.14 21.71 34.76
CA GLY A 18 -19.40 20.47 34.55
C GLY A 18 -18.61 20.40 33.24
N GLU A 19 -18.50 21.50 32.48
CA GLU A 19 -17.81 21.53 31.19
C GLU A 19 -16.42 22.16 31.28
N PHE A 20 -15.41 21.54 30.66
CA PHE A 20 -14.06 22.10 30.58
C PHE A 20 -13.38 21.69 29.27
N GLU A 21 -12.36 22.44 28.88
CA GLU A 21 -11.58 22.21 27.67
C GLU A 21 -10.13 21.81 28.01
N ILE A 22 -9.63 20.77 27.34
CA ILE A 22 -8.20 20.42 27.36
C ILE A 22 -7.63 20.66 25.96
N ALA A 23 -6.52 21.39 25.90
CA ALA A 23 -5.76 21.59 24.68
C ALA A 23 -4.33 21.03 24.83
N VAL A 24 -3.88 20.31 23.80
CA VAL A 24 -2.52 19.76 23.71
C VAL A 24 -1.90 20.26 22.41
N ALA A 25 -0.70 20.84 22.49
CA ALA A 25 -0.01 21.41 21.34
C ALA A 25 1.41 20.88 21.21
N PHE A 26 1.85 20.66 19.97
CA PHE A 26 3.17 20.14 19.63
C PHE A 26 4.01 21.20 18.92
N GLY A 27 5.28 21.33 19.33
CA GLY A 27 6.23 22.28 18.77
C GLY A 27 7.67 21.77 18.88
N ARG A 28 8.56 22.28 18.03
CA ARG A 28 10.01 21.97 18.07
C ARG A 28 10.75 22.74 19.19
N SER A 29 10.03 23.57 19.93
CA SER A 29 10.51 24.36 21.05
C SER A 29 9.35 24.67 21.99
N TYR A 30 9.66 25.03 23.24
CA TYR A 30 8.66 25.50 24.19
C TYR A 30 7.83 26.65 23.62
N GLN A 31 8.48 27.65 23.01
CA GLN A 31 7.81 28.83 22.48
C GLN A 31 6.85 28.47 21.34
N SER A 32 7.23 27.54 20.45
CA SER A 32 6.36 27.12 19.35
C SER A 32 5.17 26.28 19.82
N ALA A 33 5.35 25.42 20.82
CA ALA A 33 4.25 24.66 21.42
C ALA A 33 3.28 25.60 22.18
N ALA A 34 3.81 26.49 23.03
CA ALA A 34 3.03 27.45 23.79
C ALA A 34 2.26 28.41 22.87
N THR A 35 2.90 28.94 21.83
CA THR A 35 2.23 29.83 20.86
C THR A 35 1.05 29.14 20.18
N LYS A 36 1.23 27.89 19.71
CA LYS A 36 0.14 27.11 19.10
C LYS A 36 -0.98 26.81 20.10
N LEU A 37 -0.64 26.51 21.35
CA LEU A 37 -1.61 26.26 22.41
C LEU A 37 -2.48 27.50 22.65
N PHE A 38 -1.86 28.65 22.91
CA PHE A 38 -2.58 29.90 23.15
C PHE A 38 -3.37 30.38 21.94
N GLN A 39 -2.87 30.17 20.72
CA GLN A 39 -3.62 30.43 19.49
C GLN A 39 -4.85 29.52 19.34
N SER A 40 -4.76 28.26 19.78
CA SER A 40 -5.90 27.34 19.75
C SER A 40 -6.98 27.76 20.74
N LEU A 41 -6.57 28.18 21.94
CA LEU A 41 -7.45 28.62 23.03
C LEU A 41 -8.00 30.05 22.85
N ALA A 42 -7.46 30.82 21.92
CA ALA A 42 -7.94 32.18 21.63
C ALA A 42 -9.30 32.22 20.91
N GLU A 43 -9.80 31.07 20.44
CA GLU A 43 -11.13 30.92 19.85
C GLU A 43 -11.93 29.86 20.62
N PRO A 44 -13.26 30.00 20.74
CA PRO A 44 -14.09 28.99 21.40
C PRO A 44 -13.99 27.61 20.74
N PHE A 45 -14.04 26.54 21.54
CA PHE A 45 -13.96 25.16 21.04
C PHE A 45 -14.97 24.87 19.92
N GLU A 46 -16.22 25.34 20.05
CA GLU A 46 -17.24 25.11 19.03
C GLU A 46 -16.86 25.68 17.65
N VAL A 47 -16.16 26.81 17.60
CA VAL A 47 -15.66 27.38 16.34
C VAL A 47 -14.61 26.47 15.71
N LYS A 48 -13.69 25.92 16.52
CA LYS A 48 -12.66 24.96 16.07
C LYS A 48 -13.27 23.63 15.62
N ARG A 49 -14.22 23.08 16.40
CA ARG A 49 -14.96 21.85 16.08
C ARG A 49 -15.69 21.97 14.75
N GLU A 50 -16.44 23.05 14.55
CA GLU A 50 -17.15 23.31 13.31
C GLU A 50 -16.19 23.51 12.12
N ALA A 51 -15.04 24.16 12.33
CA ALA A 51 -14.02 24.27 11.30
C ALA A 51 -13.41 22.91 10.91
N TYR A 52 -13.17 22.02 11.89
CA TYR A 52 -12.71 20.66 11.67
C TYR A 52 -13.73 19.83 10.89
N ILE A 53 -15.00 19.87 11.28
CA ILE A 53 -16.10 19.18 10.57
C ILE A 53 -16.19 19.67 9.12
N ARG A 54 -16.18 21.00 8.91
CA ARG A 54 -16.20 21.58 7.56
C ARG A 54 -15.00 21.17 6.70
N GLN A 55 -13.83 20.93 7.29
CA GLN A 55 -12.67 20.41 6.53
C GLN A 55 -12.93 19.01 6.00
N TRP A 56 -13.49 18.12 6.82
CA TRP A 56 -13.82 16.77 6.38
C TRP A 56 -15.00 16.71 5.43
N GLN A 57 -16.02 17.54 5.64
CA GLN A 57 -17.14 17.68 4.69
C GLN A 57 -16.68 18.18 3.31
N ARG A 58 -15.60 18.98 3.26
CA ARG A 58 -14.97 19.43 2.01
C ARG A 58 -14.22 18.32 1.27
N ALA A 59 -13.92 17.20 1.90
CA ALA A 59 -13.51 16.00 1.19
C ALA A 59 -14.75 15.39 0.49
N VAL A 60 -15.46 16.19 -0.31
CA VAL A 60 -16.72 15.85 -0.96
C VAL A 60 -16.50 14.60 -1.82
N VAL A 61 -17.39 13.64 -1.64
CA VAL A 61 -17.59 12.57 -2.60
C VAL A 61 -18.32 13.21 -3.78
N ASN A 62 -17.67 13.22 -4.95
CA ASN A 62 -18.32 13.66 -6.18
C ASN A 62 -19.64 12.87 -6.33
N PRO A 63 -20.80 13.50 -6.64
CA PRO A 63 -22.08 12.81 -6.75
C PRO A 63 -22.06 11.57 -7.64
N SER A 64 -21.21 11.54 -8.68
CA SER A 64 -21.01 10.35 -9.54
C SER A 64 -20.38 9.15 -8.81
N PHE A 65 -19.84 9.36 -7.62
CA PHE A 65 -19.22 8.37 -6.74
C PHE A 65 -19.97 8.28 -5.40
N ASP A 66 -21.21 8.78 -5.33
CA ASP A 66 -22.07 8.58 -4.18
C ASP A 66 -22.71 7.19 -4.23
N PHE A 67 -22.24 6.30 -3.35
CA PHE A 67 -22.73 4.92 -3.23
C PHE A 67 -23.72 4.76 -2.07
N SER A 68 -24.34 5.85 -1.62
CA SER A 68 -25.29 5.80 -0.50
C SER A 68 -26.48 4.87 -0.78
N SER A 69 -26.93 4.77 -2.03
CA SER A 69 -28.00 3.84 -2.44
C SER A 69 -27.57 2.38 -2.52
N ASP A 70 -26.26 2.12 -2.63
CA ASP A 70 -25.69 0.78 -2.81
C ASP A 70 -25.28 0.11 -1.49
N THR A 71 -25.55 0.77 -0.36
CA THR A 71 -25.11 0.34 0.97
C THR A 71 -26.28 0.33 1.97
N CYS A 72 -26.21 -0.56 2.95
CA CYS A 72 -27.26 -0.71 3.95
C CYS A 72 -27.28 0.41 5.01
N ASP A 73 -26.22 1.24 5.07
CA ASP A 73 -26.03 2.30 6.06
C ASP A 73 -26.04 3.71 5.43
N GLY A 74 -26.55 3.82 4.19
CA GLY A 74 -26.62 5.09 3.47
C GLY A 74 -25.25 5.69 3.14
N GLY A 75 -24.22 4.87 2.98
CA GLY A 75 -22.86 5.26 2.61
C GLY A 75 -21.96 5.61 3.80
N GLY A 76 -22.37 5.29 5.02
CA GLY A 76 -21.66 5.61 6.27
C GLY A 76 -20.24 5.05 6.29
N ILE A 77 -20.10 3.73 6.14
CA ILE A 77 -18.82 3.01 6.15
C ILE A 77 -17.95 3.40 4.96
N TYR A 78 -18.57 3.70 3.82
CA TYR A 78 -17.88 4.17 2.63
C TYR A 78 -17.20 5.53 2.87
N ARG A 79 -17.97 6.52 3.35
CA ARG A 79 -17.43 7.86 3.65
C ARG A 79 -16.41 7.82 4.78
N LEU A 80 -16.66 7.03 5.83
CA LEU A 80 -15.72 6.86 6.94
C LEU A 80 -14.41 6.24 6.46
N SER A 81 -14.47 5.13 5.71
CA SER A 81 -13.27 4.49 5.14
C SER A 81 -12.45 5.47 4.30
N ARG A 82 -13.11 6.31 3.50
CA ARG A 82 -12.42 7.34 2.70
C ARG A 82 -11.73 8.38 3.59
N CYS A 83 -12.37 8.86 4.65
CA CYS A 83 -11.74 9.76 5.62
C CYS A 83 -10.54 9.11 6.31
N VAL A 84 -10.66 7.83 6.68
CA VAL A 84 -9.56 7.05 7.26
C VAL A 84 -8.39 7.02 6.29
N LEU A 85 -8.57 6.61 5.03
CA LEU A 85 -7.49 6.57 4.04
C LEU A 85 -6.83 7.93 3.80
N LEU A 86 -7.61 9.03 3.76
CA LEU A 86 -7.07 10.38 3.64
C LEU A 86 -6.25 10.80 4.87
N ALA A 87 -6.62 10.34 6.06
CA ALA A 87 -5.90 10.64 7.30
C ALA A 87 -4.55 9.90 7.41
N HIS A 88 -4.34 8.82 6.65
CA HIS A 88 -3.10 8.03 6.66
C HIS A 88 -1.99 8.66 5.81
N GLU A 89 -2.29 9.69 5.01
CA GLU A 89 -1.28 10.42 4.25
C GLU A 89 -0.50 11.37 5.17
N ASP A 90 0.84 11.32 5.10
CA ASP A 90 1.69 12.24 5.83
C ASP A 90 1.56 13.68 5.33
N LYS A 91 1.73 14.64 6.25
CA LYS A 91 1.56 16.07 5.97
C LYS A 91 2.86 16.77 5.56
N VAL A 92 4.01 16.13 5.75
CA VAL A 92 5.34 16.67 5.37
C VAL A 92 5.79 16.05 4.04
N PHE A 93 5.81 14.73 3.96
CA PHE A 93 6.05 13.91 2.79
C PHE A 93 4.72 13.50 2.16
N GLN A 94 4.02 14.48 1.59
CA GLN A 94 2.72 14.23 0.95
C GLN A 94 2.84 13.15 -0.13
N GLY A 95 1.90 12.21 -0.12
CA GLY A 95 1.94 10.98 -0.91
C GLY A 95 2.42 9.74 -0.14
N ALA A 96 3.19 9.90 0.94
CA ALA A 96 3.49 8.79 1.85
C ALA A 96 2.23 8.42 2.63
N ILE A 97 1.68 7.22 2.39
CA ILE A 97 0.51 6.70 3.10
C ILE A 97 0.95 5.51 3.94
N VAL A 98 0.79 5.61 5.26
CA VAL A 98 1.17 4.52 6.17
C VAL A 98 0.12 3.40 6.16
N ALA A 99 0.53 2.17 6.49
CA ALA A 99 -0.37 1.02 6.48
C ALA A 99 -1.49 1.12 7.54
N SER A 100 -1.14 1.59 8.75
CA SER A 100 -2.10 1.93 9.81
C SER A 100 -1.49 2.90 10.83
N MET A 101 -2.29 3.81 11.39
CA MET A 101 -1.88 4.64 12.53
C MET A 101 -1.99 3.86 13.87
N SER A 102 -1.39 2.68 13.95
CA SER A 102 -1.45 1.79 15.12
C SER A 102 -0.16 0.98 15.33
N ILE A 103 0.04 0.51 16.57
CA ILE A 103 1.08 -0.47 16.92
C ILE A 103 0.35 -1.76 17.35
N PRO A 104 0.39 -2.84 16.55
CA PRO A 104 -0.30 -4.08 16.89
C PRO A 104 0.31 -4.70 18.15
N TRP A 105 -0.56 -5.08 19.10
CA TRP A 105 -0.19 -5.55 20.44
C TRP A 105 0.72 -4.59 21.21
N GLY A 106 0.55 -3.27 20.99
CA GLY A 106 1.39 -2.22 21.58
C GLY A 106 1.47 -2.25 23.11
N GLU A 107 0.46 -2.79 23.79
CA GLU A 107 0.45 -3.01 25.24
C GLU A 107 1.52 -4.02 25.72
N THR A 108 2.03 -4.85 24.82
CA THR A 108 3.11 -5.83 25.08
C THR A 108 4.46 -5.39 24.52
N LYS A 109 4.51 -4.24 23.83
CA LYS A 109 5.73 -3.68 23.23
C LYS A 109 6.39 -2.71 24.20
N GLY A 110 7.73 -2.69 24.20
CA GLY A 110 8.49 -1.68 24.92
C GLY A 110 8.72 -0.42 24.07
N ASP A 111 9.07 0.69 24.73
CA ASP A 111 9.28 2.01 24.09
C ASP A 111 10.38 2.04 23.00
N GLN A 112 11.20 0.98 22.90
CA GLN A 112 12.26 0.82 21.90
C GLN A 112 11.80 0.09 20.63
N ASP A 113 10.61 -0.50 20.63
CA ASP A 113 10.01 -1.10 19.43
C ASP A 113 9.38 0.02 18.59
N LEU A 114 10.25 0.73 17.86
CA LEU A 114 9.88 1.88 17.03
C LEU A 114 9.18 1.47 15.73
N GLY A 115 9.09 0.17 15.44
CA GLY A 115 8.39 -0.38 14.30
C GLY A 115 6.91 -0.61 14.61
N GLY A 116 6.07 -0.44 13.60
CA GLY A 116 4.64 -0.65 13.71
C GLY A 116 4.02 -0.57 12.34
N TYR A 117 2.70 -0.41 12.27
CA TYR A 117 2.03 -0.25 10.98
C TYR A 117 2.06 1.21 10.49
N HIS A 118 2.62 2.13 11.28
CA HIS A 118 2.85 3.52 10.89
C HIS A 118 4.10 3.69 10.00
N LEU A 119 4.49 2.64 9.28
CA LEU A 119 5.46 2.67 8.19
C LEU A 119 4.71 2.60 6.84
N VAL A 120 5.42 2.89 5.76
CA VAL A 120 4.88 2.85 4.40
C VAL A 120 5.27 1.53 3.75
N TRP A 121 4.29 0.72 3.41
CA TRP A 121 4.43 -0.38 2.47
C TRP A 121 3.91 0.07 1.11
N THR A 122 4.69 -0.18 0.05
CA THR A 122 4.28 0.16 -1.32
C THR A 122 2.97 -0.55 -1.71
N ARG A 123 2.79 -1.81 -1.30
CA ARG A 123 1.54 -2.55 -1.52
C ARG A 123 0.33 -1.84 -0.90
N ASP A 124 0.37 -1.59 0.41
CA ASP A 124 -0.71 -0.98 1.18
C ASP A 124 -1.02 0.45 0.72
N LEU A 125 0.02 1.24 0.44
CA LEU A 125 -0.10 2.59 -0.13
C LEU A 125 -0.80 2.54 -1.48
N VAL A 126 -0.41 1.63 -2.38
CA VAL A 126 -1.04 1.51 -3.71
C VAL A 126 -2.48 1.06 -3.60
N HIS A 127 -2.82 0.13 -2.70
CA HIS A 127 -4.21 -0.26 -2.47
C HIS A 127 -5.05 0.91 -1.94
N SER A 128 -4.52 1.66 -0.96
CA SER A 128 -5.18 2.87 -0.42
C SER A 128 -5.38 3.94 -1.50
N ALA A 129 -4.36 4.20 -2.30
CA ALA A 129 -4.41 5.15 -3.42
C ALA A 129 -5.43 4.70 -4.48
N LYS A 130 -5.46 3.42 -4.85
CA LYS A 130 -6.45 2.90 -5.81
C LYS A 130 -7.87 2.98 -5.27
N ALA A 131 -8.08 2.72 -3.99
CA ALA A 131 -9.38 2.88 -3.35
C ALA A 131 -9.83 4.34 -3.40
N LEU A 132 -8.96 5.29 -3.06
CA LEU A 132 -9.25 6.73 -3.18
C LEU A 132 -9.55 7.14 -4.62
N LEU A 133 -8.78 6.65 -5.59
CA LEU A 133 -9.01 6.91 -7.02
C LEU A 133 -10.36 6.39 -7.48
N ALA A 134 -10.77 5.20 -7.03
CA ALA A 134 -12.08 4.63 -7.32
C ALA A 134 -13.25 5.47 -6.77
N THR A 135 -13.00 6.38 -5.83
CA THR A 135 -13.98 7.36 -5.30
C THR A 135 -13.91 8.73 -5.97
N GLY A 136 -13.17 8.86 -7.07
CA GLY A 136 -12.97 10.11 -7.80
C GLY A 136 -11.96 11.07 -7.16
N GLN A 137 -11.20 10.63 -6.13
CA GLN A 137 -10.14 11.44 -5.54
C GLN A 137 -8.84 11.23 -6.34
N ILE A 138 -8.39 12.27 -7.04
CA ILE A 138 -7.18 12.19 -7.90
C ILE A 138 -5.92 12.68 -7.17
N GLY A 139 -6.04 13.69 -6.31
CA GLY A 139 -4.90 14.40 -5.73
C GLY A 139 -3.99 13.52 -4.86
N THR A 140 -4.56 12.72 -3.96
CA THR A 140 -3.78 11.84 -3.06
C THR A 140 -3.14 10.68 -3.84
N PRO A 141 -3.85 9.97 -4.73
CA PRO A 141 -3.23 8.93 -5.57
C PRO A 141 -2.11 9.47 -6.47
N LEU A 142 -2.25 10.67 -7.03
CA LEU A 142 -1.18 11.31 -7.80
C LEU A 142 0.04 11.61 -6.93
N ARG A 143 -0.15 12.20 -5.73
CA ARG A 143 0.96 12.44 -4.79
C ARG A 143 1.63 11.14 -4.35
N ALA A 144 0.86 10.10 -4.10
CA ALA A 144 1.36 8.76 -3.79
C ALA A 144 2.26 8.22 -4.91
N LEU A 145 1.84 8.35 -6.17
CA LEU A 145 2.66 7.95 -7.32
C LEU A 145 3.95 8.77 -7.44
N ILE A 146 3.88 10.08 -7.21
CA ILE A 146 5.04 10.98 -7.22
C ILE A 146 6.03 10.57 -6.13
N TRP A 147 5.53 10.32 -4.91
CA TRP A 147 6.35 9.88 -3.78
C TRP A 147 7.02 8.53 -4.08
N LEU A 148 6.27 7.54 -4.59
CA LEU A 148 6.83 6.25 -5.02
C LEU A 148 7.91 6.42 -6.10
N THR A 149 7.69 7.30 -7.07
CA THR A 149 8.69 7.57 -8.12
C THR A 149 9.97 8.18 -7.54
N ALA A 150 9.86 9.00 -6.50
CA ALA A 150 10.99 9.63 -5.83
C ALA A 150 11.81 8.65 -4.98
N ILE A 151 11.16 7.64 -4.38
CA ILE A 151 11.82 6.68 -3.49
C ILE A 151 12.27 5.39 -4.20
N GLN A 152 11.80 5.12 -5.42
CA GLN A 152 12.23 3.94 -6.16
C GLN A 152 13.74 3.96 -6.36
N ARG A 153 14.40 2.85 -6.04
CA ARG A 153 15.85 2.72 -6.19
C ARG A 153 16.25 2.68 -7.67
N PRO A 154 17.50 3.04 -8.01
CA PRO A 154 17.98 3.01 -9.39
C PRO A 154 17.85 1.64 -10.07
N ASP A 155 17.87 0.56 -9.29
CA ASP A 155 17.70 -0.83 -9.76
C ASP A 155 16.22 -1.23 -9.96
N GLY A 156 15.27 -0.30 -9.80
CA GLY A 156 13.84 -0.52 -9.95
C GLY A 156 13.13 -1.08 -8.73
N SER A 157 13.85 -1.45 -7.67
CA SER A 157 13.28 -1.99 -6.44
C SER A 157 12.73 -0.91 -5.50
N PHE A 158 11.89 -1.37 -4.57
CA PHE A 158 11.43 -0.62 -3.40
C PHE A 158 11.95 -1.32 -2.14
N PRO A 159 12.12 -0.62 -1.01
CA PRO A 159 12.29 -1.30 0.27
C PRO A 159 11.04 -2.14 0.59
N GLN A 160 11.19 -3.15 1.46
CA GLN A 160 10.04 -3.91 1.96
C GLN A 160 9.01 -2.96 2.60
N ASN A 161 9.51 -2.06 3.43
CA ASN A 161 8.78 -0.93 3.95
C ASN A 161 9.75 0.21 4.29
N SER A 162 9.23 1.41 4.47
CA SER A 162 10.03 2.58 4.80
C SER A 162 9.37 3.48 5.83
N TRP A 163 10.17 4.35 6.42
CA TRP A 163 9.67 5.57 7.03
C TRP A 163 9.04 6.48 5.96
N ILE A 164 8.30 7.51 6.41
CA ILE A 164 7.63 8.49 5.53
C ILE A 164 8.60 9.27 4.63
N ASP A 165 9.87 9.37 5.01
CA ASP A 165 10.93 10.00 4.22
C ASP A 165 11.54 9.07 3.15
N GLY A 166 11.07 7.82 3.06
CA GLY A 166 11.56 6.81 2.13
C GLY A 166 12.74 5.98 2.65
N THR A 167 13.28 6.28 3.84
CA THR A 167 14.35 5.48 4.45
C THR A 167 13.85 4.08 4.76
N ALA A 168 14.52 3.06 4.22
CA ALA A 168 14.14 1.66 4.43
C ALA A 168 14.16 1.28 5.92
N TYR A 169 13.10 0.60 6.37
CA TYR A 169 13.07 -0.03 7.69
C TYR A 169 13.44 -1.51 7.56
N TRP A 170 12.74 -2.26 6.72
CA TRP A 170 13.13 -3.59 6.24
C TRP A 170 13.54 -3.59 4.78
N SER A 171 14.38 -4.56 4.41
CA SER A 171 15.02 -4.66 3.09
C SER A 171 14.64 -5.90 2.29
N GLY A 172 13.67 -6.70 2.73
CA GLY A 172 13.14 -7.83 1.95
C GLY A 172 12.67 -7.39 0.56
N LEU A 173 12.90 -8.24 -0.44
CA LEU A 173 12.49 -7.97 -1.81
C LEU A 173 11.15 -8.65 -2.10
N GLN A 174 10.19 -7.86 -2.55
CA GLN A 174 8.83 -8.32 -2.87
C GLN A 174 8.45 -7.83 -4.26
N LEU A 175 8.31 -8.75 -5.22
CA LEU A 175 8.05 -8.39 -6.62
C LEU A 175 6.67 -7.74 -6.81
N ASP A 176 5.69 -8.05 -5.98
CA ASP A 176 4.38 -7.38 -6.02
C ASP A 176 4.51 -5.90 -5.64
N GLN A 177 5.41 -5.54 -4.73
CA GLN A 177 5.70 -4.14 -4.38
C GLN A 177 6.43 -3.39 -5.50
N VAL A 178 7.17 -4.09 -6.36
CA VAL A 178 7.74 -3.51 -7.60
C VAL A 178 6.67 -3.29 -8.66
N ALA A 179 5.72 -4.22 -8.76
CA ALA A 179 4.65 -4.21 -9.76
C ALA A 179 3.52 -3.21 -9.43
N CYS A 180 3.15 -3.06 -8.16
CA CYS A 180 2.03 -2.22 -7.71
C CYS A 180 2.10 -0.75 -8.20
N PRO A 181 3.24 -0.05 -8.15
CA PRO A 181 3.35 1.33 -8.64
C PRO A 181 3.05 1.48 -10.14
N ILE A 182 3.41 0.47 -10.96
CA ILE A 182 3.09 0.46 -12.40
C ILE A 182 1.57 0.42 -12.59
N LEU A 183 0.88 -0.41 -11.82
CA LEU A 183 -0.58 -0.50 -11.85
C LEU A 183 -1.25 0.80 -11.38
N LEU A 184 -0.71 1.48 -10.36
CA LEU A 184 -1.23 2.78 -9.93
C LEU A 184 -1.07 3.83 -11.03
N ALA A 185 0.11 3.88 -11.66
CA ALA A 185 0.38 4.79 -12.77
C ALA A 185 -0.59 4.58 -13.94
N TRP A 186 -0.80 3.32 -14.32
CA TRP A 186 -1.76 2.96 -15.37
C TRP A 186 -3.20 3.34 -15.03
N ARG A 187 -3.62 3.08 -13.78
CA ARG A 187 -4.98 3.43 -13.32
C ARG A 187 -5.20 4.94 -13.34
N LEU A 188 -4.23 5.74 -12.91
CA LEU A 188 -4.31 7.20 -13.03
C LEU A 188 -4.43 7.64 -14.49
N HIS A 189 -3.55 7.11 -15.35
CA HIS A 189 -3.57 7.41 -16.78
C HIS A 189 -4.94 7.10 -17.42
N LYS A 190 -5.50 5.90 -17.21
CA LYS A 190 -6.80 5.50 -17.77
C LYS A 190 -8.00 6.15 -17.10
N PHE A 191 -7.92 6.51 -15.82
CA PHE A 191 -9.00 7.21 -15.12
C PHE A 191 -9.33 8.54 -15.79
N ALA A 192 -8.31 9.30 -16.21
CA ALA A 192 -8.53 10.56 -16.93
C ALA A 192 -9.09 10.38 -18.34
N VAL A 193 -8.60 9.37 -19.08
CA VAL A 193 -9.09 9.07 -20.43
C VAL A 193 -10.59 8.72 -20.42
N THR A 194 -11.06 8.03 -19.39
CA THR A 194 -12.44 7.49 -19.32
C THR A 194 -13.43 8.44 -18.66
N THR A 195 -13.02 9.21 -17.66
CA THR A 195 -13.96 10.00 -16.83
C THR A 195 -14.20 11.41 -17.39
N CYS A 196 -13.24 11.97 -18.12
CA CYS A 196 -13.32 13.34 -18.65
C CYS A 196 -12.69 13.42 -20.06
N PRO A 197 -13.41 13.06 -21.13
CA PRO A 197 -12.90 13.18 -22.50
C PRO A 197 -12.50 14.64 -22.80
N GLY A 198 -11.21 14.87 -23.07
CA GLY A 198 -10.67 16.20 -23.38
C GLY A 198 -10.01 16.96 -22.21
N THR A 199 -9.97 16.41 -20.99
CA THR A 199 -9.10 16.94 -19.93
C THR A 199 -7.70 16.35 -19.99
N GLN A 200 -6.72 17.08 -19.45
CA GLN A 200 -5.37 16.54 -19.21
C GLN A 200 -5.45 15.25 -18.39
N ASP A 201 -4.61 14.29 -18.74
CA ASP A 201 -4.28 13.08 -17.99
C ASP A 201 -4.27 13.35 -16.46
N ALA A 202 -4.74 12.41 -15.63
CA ALA A 202 -4.74 12.55 -14.17
C ALA A 202 -3.31 12.66 -13.62
N LEU A 203 -2.32 12.29 -14.44
CA LEU A 203 -0.90 12.53 -14.21
C LEU A 203 -0.50 14.00 -14.41
N GLY A 204 -1.29 14.82 -15.11
CA GLY A 204 -1.00 16.22 -15.41
C GLY A 204 0.32 16.37 -16.18
N LEU A 205 1.28 17.08 -15.58
CA LEU A 205 2.64 17.24 -16.12
C LEU A 205 3.63 16.20 -15.60
N PHE A 206 3.20 15.34 -14.67
CA PHE A 206 4.07 14.34 -14.07
C PHE A 206 4.24 13.13 -15.00
N SER A 207 5.47 12.62 -15.10
CA SER A 207 5.81 11.50 -15.97
C SER A 207 6.45 10.36 -15.15
N PRO A 208 5.72 9.27 -14.88
CA PRO A 208 6.26 8.11 -14.16
C PRO A 208 7.06 7.15 -15.06
N ARG A 209 7.37 7.53 -16.31
CA ARG A 209 7.97 6.63 -17.32
C ARG A 209 9.25 5.96 -16.84
N ALA A 210 10.14 6.71 -16.19
CA ALA A 210 11.38 6.14 -15.65
C ALA A 210 11.10 5.12 -14.54
N MET A 211 10.10 5.37 -13.70
CA MET A 211 9.70 4.43 -12.65
C MET A 211 9.19 3.12 -13.23
N ILE A 212 8.36 3.23 -14.28
CA ILE A 212 7.74 2.09 -14.95
C ILE A 212 8.77 1.27 -15.71
N ALA A 213 9.64 1.92 -16.49
CA ALA A 213 10.71 1.23 -17.20
C ALA A 213 11.64 0.47 -16.26
N ARG A 214 12.05 1.09 -15.13
CA ARG A 214 12.89 0.41 -14.13
C ARG A 214 12.14 -0.73 -13.44
N GLY A 215 10.86 -0.54 -13.09
CA GLY A 215 10.04 -1.57 -12.46
C GLY A 215 9.82 -2.77 -13.38
N ALA A 216 9.45 -2.54 -14.64
CA ALA A 216 9.27 -3.60 -15.64
C ALA A 216 10.58 -4.36 -15.89
N THR A 217 11.70 -3.64 -16.05
CA THR A 217 13.04 -4.26 -16.17
C THR A 217 13.36 -5.11 -14.94
N ARG A 218 13.08 -4.64 -13.72
CA ARG A 218 13.30 -5.42 -12.49
C ARG A 218 12.47 -6.69 -12.47
N LEU A 219 11.18 -6.61 -12.82
CA LEU A 219 10.28 -7.76 -12.88
C LEU A 219 10.75 -8.81 -13.90
N ILE A 220 11.24 -8.37 -15.06
CA ILE A 220 11.73 -9.27 -16.12
C ILE A 220 13.05 -9.93 -15.73
N LEU A 221 13.99 -9.17 -15.14
CA LEU A 221 15.32 -9.67 -14.80
C LEU A 221 15.35 -10.52 -13.52
N HIS A 222 14.42 -10.32 -12.59
CA HIS A 222 14.43 -10.97 -11.28
C HIS A 222 13.15 -11.75 -10.94
N GLY A 223 12.12 -11.70 -11.78
CA GLY A 223 11.00 -12.64 -11.73
C GLY A 223 11.34 -13.95 -12.45
N PRO A 224 10.49 -14.99 -12.35
CA PRO A 224 9.16 -15.05 -11.73
C PRO A 224 9.13 -15.30 -10.21
N VAL A 225 10.24 -15.73 -9.61
CA VAL A 225 10.31 -16.13 -8.20
C VAL A 225 10.49 -14.91 -7.31
N THR A 226 9.58 -14.69 -6.36
CA THR A 226 9.72 -13.59 -5.38
C THR A 226 10.52 -14.05 -4.17
N SER A 227 11.32 -13.17 -3.56
CA SER A 227 12.03 -13.49 -2.32
C SER A 227 11.09 -13.55 -1.11
N GLN A 228 9.95 -12.86 -1.19
CA GLN A 228 8.87 -12.92 -0.21
C GLN A 228 7.51 -12.75 -0.93
N ASP A 229 6.50 -13.50 -0.52
CA ASP A 229 5.10 -13.23 -0.88
C ASP A 229 4.55 -12.00 -0.15
N ARG A 230 3.28 -11.66 -0.41
CA ARG A 230 2.61 -10.50 0.20
C ARG A 230 2.53 -10.53 1.73
N TRP A 231 2.69 -11.71 2.31
CA TRP A 231 2.73 -11.92 3.76
C TRP A 231 4.12 -11.73 4.35
N GLU A 232 5.12 -11.49 3.49
CA GLU A 232 6.49 -11.13 3.85
C GLU A 232 7.30 -12.28 4.47
N GLU A 233 6.93 -13.52 4.20
CA GLU A 233 7.44 -14.69 4.95
C GLU A 233 8.25 -15.66 4.10
N ASN A 234 7.79 -15.96 2.88
CA ASN A 234 8.34 -17.08 2.11
C ASN A 234 8.67 -16.72 0.66
N ALA A 235 9.78 -17.25 0.17
CA ALA A 235 10.22 -17.14 -1.21
C ALA A 235 9.59 -18.23 -2.10
N GLY A 236 9.37 -17.95 -3.37
CA GLY A 236 8.84 -18.94 -4.31
C GLY A 236 7.95 -18.37 -5.42
N TYR A 237 7.33 -19.28 -6.18
CA TYR A 237 6.28 -18.94 -7.14
C TYR A 237 4.97 -18.70 -6.39
N SER A 238 4.57 -17.44 -6.25
CA SER A 238 3.33 -17.05 -5.59
C SER A 238 2.28 -16.66 -6.63
N PRO A 239 1.11 -17.31 -6.67
CA PRO A 239 0.04 -16.93 -7.61
C PRO A 239 -0.39 -15.47 -7.38
N SER A 240 -0.40 -15.00 -6.12
CA SER A 240 -0.70 -13.60 -5.80
C SER A 240 0.33 -12.65 -6.40
N THR A 241 1.62 -12.95 -6.30
CA THR A 241 2.68 -12.08 -6.81
C THR A 241 2.76 -12.13 -8.33
N LEU A 242 2.63 -13.32 -8.93
CA LEU A 242 2.59 -13.50 -10.38
C LEU A 242 1.44 -12.74 -11.03
N ALA A 243 0.23 -12.81 -10.44
CA ALA A 243 -0.93 -12.09 -10.96
C ALA A 243 -0.68 -10.57 -11.04
N VAL A 244 -0.07 -9.99 -10.01
CA VAL A 244 0.24 -8.55 -9.97
C VAL A 244 1.38 -8.22 -10.95
N ALA A 245 2.41 -9.06 -11.05
CA ALA A 245 3.52 -8.88 -11.99
C ALA A 245 3.07 -8.94 -13.45
N ILE A 246 2.26 -9.94 -13.83
CA ILE A 246 1.69 -10.07 -15.18
C ILE A 246 0.88 -8.83 -15.53
N ALA A 247 -0.04 -8.43 -14.65
CA ALA A 247 -0.88 -7.25 -14.88
C ALA A 247 -0.03 -5.97 -15.04
N ALA A 248 1.02 -5.81 -14.23
CA ALA A 248 1.91 -4.65 -14.31
C ALA A 248 2.71 -4.63 -15.63
N LEU A 249 3.22 -5.78 -16.07
CA LEU A 249 3.95 -5.89 -17.33
C LEU A 249 3.05 -5.62 -18.54
N VAL A 250 1.82 -6.14 -18.55
CA VAL A 250 0.81 -5.79 -19.57
C VAL A 250 0.57 -4.28 -19.61
N CYS A 251 0.36 -3.64 -18.45
CA CYS A 251 0.18 -2.18 -18.38
C CYS A 251 1.42 -1.42 -18.88
N ALA A 252 2.63 -1.92 -18.60
CA ALA A 252 3.87 -1.32 -19.07
C ALA A 252 4.02 -1.46 -20.60
N ALA A 253 3.64 -2.60 -21.15
CA ALA A 253 3.65 -2.86 -22.59
C ALA A 253 2.65 -1.98 -23.35
N GLU A 254 1.42 -1.85 -22.85
CA GLU A 254 0.42 -0.95 -23.45
C GLU A 254 0.90 0.50 -23.47
N TRP A 255 1.55 0.96 -22.40
CA TRP A 255 2.14 2.31 -22.38
C TRP A 255 3.31 2.43 -23.36
N ALA A 256 4.16 1.41 -23.49
CA ALA A 256 5.21 1.40 -24.50
C ALA A 256 4.63 1.50 -25.92
N SER A 257 3.52 0.82 -26.21
CA SER A 257 2.79 0.92 -27.48
C SER A 257 2.27 2.34 -27.73
N GLU A 258 1.67 2.99 -26.73
CA GLU A 258 1.21 4.39 -26.85
C GLU A 258 2.35 5.38 -27.14
N LEU A 259 3.58 5.03 -26.74
CA LEU A 259 4.79 5.81 -27.00
C LEU A 259 5.50 5.42 -28.31
N ASN A 260 4.93 4.50 -29.11
CA ASN A 260 5.53 3.93 -30.32
C ASN A 260 6.87 3.22 -30.08
N LEU A 261 7.06 2.63 -28.88
CA LEU A 261 8.19 1.78 -28.54
C LEU A 261 7.85 0.31 -28.81
N THR A 262 7.53 -0.01 -30.06
CA THR A 262 6.93 -1.29 -30.47
C THR A 262 7.76 -2.50 -30.07
N ASP A 263 9.08 -2.50 -30.34
CA ASP A 263 9.95 -3.63 -29.99
C ASP A 263 9.96 -3.92 -28.47
N ALA A 264 9.93 -2.86 -27.66
CA ALA A 264 9.88 -2.99 -26.20
C ALA A 264 8.50 -3.50 -25.75
N ALA A 265 7.42 -2.99 -26.34
CA ALA A 265 6.06 -3.44 -26.05
C ALA A 265 5.89 -4.94 -26.37
N ASP A 266 6.30 -5.36 -27.57
CA ASP A 266 6.20 -6.74 -28.03
C ASP A 266 7.00 -7.69 -27.13
N PHE A 267 8.21 -7.30 -26.73
CA PHE A 267 9.01 -8.09 -25.80
C PHE A 267 8.36 -8.21 -24.41
N ILE A 268 7.85 -7.11 -23.86
CA ILE A 268 7.21 -7.13 -22.53
C ILE A 268 5.92 -7.96 -22.58
N PHE A 269 5.12 -7.86 -23.65
CA PHE A 269 3.95 -8.71 -23.86
C PHE A 269 4.32 -10.18 -23.93
N ALA A 270 5.32 -10.54 -24.75
CA ALA A 270 5.76 -11.92 -24.87
C ALA A 270 6.22 -12.52 -23.52
N TYR A 271 6.92 -11.73 -22.69
CA TYR A 271 7.30 -12.17 -21.36
C TYR A 271 6.11 -12.28 -20.41
N ALA A 272 5.15 -11.35 -20.46
CA ALA A 272 3.92 -11.43 -19.67
C ALA A 272 3.06 -12.65 -20.05
N ASP A 273 2.95 -12.97 -21.33
CA ASP A 273 2.26 -14.15 -21.85
C ASP A 273 2.96 -15.43 -21.41
N TRP A 274 4.31 -15.45 -21.43
CA TRP A 274 5.09 -16.57 -20.89
C TRP A 274 4.79 -16.79 -19.41
N LEU A 275 4.80 -15.73 -18.59
CA LEU A 275 4.41 -15.85 -17.18
C LEU A 275 2.99 -16.40 -17.02
N ALA A 276 2.02 -15.84 -17.74
CA ALA A 276 0.61 -16.23 -17.68
C ALA A 276 0.41 -17.71 -18.04
N ALA A 277 1.12 -18.21 -19.05
CA ALA A 277 1.06 -19.61 -19.48
C ALA A 277 1.57 -20.61 -18.44
N HIS A 278 2.47 -20.20 -17.53
CA HIS A 278 3.07 -21.08 -16.53
C HIS A 278 2.49 -20.91 -15.11
N VAL A 279 1.53 -19.99 -14.90
CA VAL A 279 0.92 -19.77 -13.58
C VAL A 279 0.35 -21.08 -13.01
N GLU A 280 -0.40 -21.86 -13.80
CA GLU A 280 -0.96 -23.12 -13.32
C GLU A 280 0.13 -24.16 -13.05
N GLU A 281 1.12 -24.30 -13.94
CA GLU A 281 2.22 -25.25 -13.79
C GLU A 281 2.97 -25.03 -12.47
N TRP A 282 3.33 -23.79 -12.16
CA TRP A 282 4.13 -23.49 -10.97
C TRP A 282 3.32 -23.44 -9.67
N THR A 283 2.01 -23.18 -9.72
CA THR A 283 1.25 -22.80 -8.51
C THR A 283 -0.01 -23.62 -8.24
N VAL A 284 -0.37 -24.58 -9.10
CA VAL A 284 -1.53 -25.46 -8.88
C VAL A 284 -1.07 -26.87 -8.53
N THR A 285 -1.40 -27.31 -7.32
CA THR A 285 -1.20 -28.73 -6.96
C THR A 285 -2.25 -29.61 -7.65
N THR A 286 -1.92 -30.87 -7.92
CA THR A 286 -2.85 -31.92 -8.33
C THR A 286 -2.98 -33.04 -7.28
N GLN A 287 -2.28 -32.90 -6.16
CA GLN A 287 -2.20 -33.87 -5.07
C GLN A 287 -2.60 -33.26 -3.72
N GLY A 288 -3.44 -32.23 -3.75
CA GLY A 288 -3.96 -31.57 -2.57
C GLY A 288 -4.74 -32.52 -1.65
N GLU A 289 -4.58 -32.33 -0.34
CA GLU A 289 -5.23 -33.17 0.69
C GLU A 289 -6.12 -32.35 1.65
N LEU A 290 -6.25 -31.03 1.41
CA LEU A 290 -6.96 -30.10 2.30
C LEU A 290 -8.46 -30.37 2.43
N VAL A 291 -9.12 -30.71 1.32
CA VAL A 291 -10.56 -30.98 1.27
C VAL A 291 -10.76 -32.32 0.58
N GLU A 292 -11.48 -33.22 1.25
CA GLU A 292 -11.79 -34.54 0.70
C GLU A 292 -12.46 -34.42 -0.68
N GLY A 293 -11.92 -35.14 -1.66
CA GLY A 293 -12.42 -35.11 -3.05
C GLY A 293 -11.91 -33.94 -3.90
N ILE A 294 -11.24 -32.93 -3.32
CA ILE A 294 -10.66 -31.79 -4.06
C ILE A 294 -9.13 -31.87 -4.00
N ARG A 295 -8.53 -32.38 -5.07
CA ARG A 295 -7.06 -32.52 -5.18
C ARG A 295 -6.37 -31.39 -5.94
N ARG A 296 -7.11 -30.63 -6.74
CA ARG A 296 -6.55 -29.58 -7.61
C ARG A 296 -6.96 -28.20 -7.11
N HIS A 297 -5.98 -27.39 -6.70
CA HIS A 297 -6.17 -26.01 -6.25
C HIS A 297 -4.88 -25.20 -6.32
N TYR A 298 -5.01 -23.88 -6.31
CA TYR A 298 -3.88 -22.96 -6.14
C TYR A 298 -3.32 -23.06 -4.73
N ILE A 299 -2.01 -23.22 -4.62
CA ILE A 299 -1.30 -23.20 -3.33
C ILE A 299 -0.91 -21.76 -2.97
N ARG A 300 -0.62 -21.49 -1.69
CA ARG A 300 -0.18 -20.16 -1.23
C ARG A 300 1.06 -19.69 -2.01
N ILE A 301 2.06 -20.57 -2.08
CA ILE A 301 3.34 -20.34 -2.74
C ILE A 301 4.00 -21.69 -2.98
N ASN A 302 4.71 -21.85 -4.10
CA ASN A 302 5.60 -22.99 -4.34
C ASN A 302 7.03 -22.59 -3.94
N PRO A 303 7.57 -23.06 -2.79
CA PRO A 303 8.88 -22.66 -2.32
C PRO A 303 9.99 -22.91 -3.34
N THR A 304 10.77 -21.88 -3.64
CA THR A 304 11.88 -21.93 -4.60
C THR A 304 12.91 -20.86 -4.24
N ASN A 305 14.19 -21.15 -4.47
CA ASN A 305 15.26 -20.18 -4.29
C ASN A 305 15.20 -19.10 -5.38
N PRO A 306 15.04 -17.80 -5.06
CA PRO A 306 15.01 -16.73 -6.05
C PRO A 306 16.31 -16.59 -6.86
N GLU A 307 17.45 -16.98 -6.28
CA GLU A 307 18.76 -16.92 -6.95
C GLU A 307 19.02 -18.14 -7.87
N GLU A 308 18.27 -19.23 -7.66
CA GLU A 308 18.36 -20.47 -8.41
C GLU A 308 16.95 -20.99 -8.72
N PRO A 309 16.17 -20.27 -9.55
CA PRO A 309 14.79 -20.64 -9.84
C PRO A 309 14.75 -21.96 -10.62
N ASP A 310 13.94 -22.91 -10.15
CA ASP A 310 13.69 -24.17 -10.86
C ASP A 310 12.62 -23.94 -11.94
N PRO A 311 12.96 -23.99 -13.25
CA PRO A 311 12.00 -23.77 -14.32
C PRO A 311 10.90 -24.84 -14.36
N HIS A 312 11.10 -25.99 -13.70
CA HIS A 312 10.17 -27.12 -13.63
C HIS A 312 9.70 -27.38 -12.20
N ALA A 313 9.53 -26.32 -11.40
CA ALA A 313 9.11 -26.42 -10.01
C ALA A 313 7.78 -27.19 -9.86
N ASP A 314 7.82 -28.33 -9.17
CA ASP A 314 6.65 -29.18 -8.95
C ASP A 314 5.90 -28.79 -7.65
N PRO A 315 4.70 -28.18 -7.74
CA PRO A 315 3.94 -27.73 -6.58
C PRO A 315 3.42 -28.87 -5.69
N ASN A 316 3.58 -30.13 -6.09
CA ASN A 316 3.13 -31.28 -5.30
C ASN A 316 4.15 -31.70 -4.24
N ASN A 317 5.43 -31.41 -4.41
CA ASN A 317 6.50 -32.05 -3.64
C ASN A 317 7.26 -31.12 -2.69
N THR A 318 7.00 -29.82 -2.76
CA THR A 318 7.71 -28.84 -1.94
C THR A 318 7.17 -28.77 -0.51
N MET A 319 8.06 -28.41 0.41
CA MET A 319 7.75 -28.18 1.83
C MET A 319 7.91 -26.69 2.14
N ILE A 320 7.01 -26.15 2.94
CA ILE A 320 7.02 -24.75 3.37
C ILE A 320 7.16 -24.65 4.88
N GLN A 321 8.13 -23.84 5.33
CA GLN A 321 8.26 -23.44 6.73
C GLN A 321 7.39 -22.22 6.97
N ILE A 322 6.30 -22.39 7.71
CA ILE A 322 5.42 -21.28 8.10
C ILE A 322 6.11 -20.48 9.22
N ALA A 323 6.12 -19.16 9.05
CA ALA A 323 6.72 -18.24 10.01
C ALA A 323 5.94 -18.21 11.34
N ASN A 324 6.40 -17.40 12.30
CA ASN A 324 5.71 -17.17 13.57
C ASN A 324 5.43 -18.47 14.36
N GLY A 325 6.28 -19.48 14.22
CA GLY A 325 6.14 -20.78 14.89
C GLY A 325 5.14 -21.74 14.24
N GLY A 326 4.69 -21.47 13.01
CA GLY A 326 3.68 -22.29 12.34
C GLY A 326 4.14 -23.70 11.91
N GLY A 327 5.44 -23.99 11.92
CA GLY A 327 5.99 -25.32 11.61
C GLY A 327 6.17 -25.62 10.12
N LEU A 328 6.67 -26.83 9.82
CA LEU A 328 6.96 -27.29 8.46
C LEU A 328 5.79 -28.11 7.91
N HIS A 329 5.30 -27.76 6.72
CA HIS A 329 4.14 -28.38 6.09
C HIS A 329 4.39 -28.69 4.61
N PRO A 330 3.68 -29.66 4.01
CA PRO A 330 3.62 -29.77 2.55
C PRO A 330 3.01 -28.49 1.95
N ALA A 331 3.70 -27.83 1.02
CA ALA A 331 3.23 -26.57 0.43
C ALA A 331 1.89 -26.75 -0.30
N ARG A 332 1.66 -27.93 -0.90
CA ARG A 332 0.38 -28.33 -1.50
C ARG A 332 -0.84 -28.23 -0.57
N ASN A 333 -0.61 -28.26 0.74
CA ASN A 333 -1.66 -28.18 1.77
C ASN A 333 -1.71 -26.81 2.46
N VAL A 334 -1.09 -25.77 1.88
CA VAL A 334 -1.18 -24.40 2.39
C VAL A 334 -1.80 -23.51 1.31
N VAL A 335 -2.87 -22.80 1.67
CA VAL A 335 -3.57 -21.83 0.81
C VAL A 335 -3.48 -20.44 1.45
N GLY A 336 -3.53 -19.37 0.64
CA GLY A 336 -3.26 -17.99 1.08
C GLY A 336 -4.24 -16.95 0.60
#